data_AF-A0A7L3RR08-F1
#
_entry.id   AF-A0A7L3RR08-F1
#
_cell.length_a   1.000
_cell.length_b   1.000
_cell.length_c   1.000
_cell.angle_alpha   90.00
_cell.angle_beta   90.00
_cell.angle_gamma   90.00
#
_symmetry.space_group_name_H-M   'P 1'
#
loop_
_entity.id
_entity.type
_entity.pdbx_description
1 polymer ?
#
loop_
_entity_poly.entity_id
_entity_poly.type
_entity_poly.pdbx_seq_one_letter_code
_entity_poly.pdbx_strand_id
1 'polypeptide(L)'
;AAMATFEKQTECVVNALFLDLLGDDESDCRNLETDSEGDELKTFDAVVIASRLRQMGDQCNMDFERVSSEALAEVLEGEVKHTLSCPALMENFGAAVDSLSRSWSDRNPELVYERAFLCVSAKLLMYLFKKVPAMVHPSYLIRAINGNSQVRNYIEAHGGWVRMRR
;
A
#
# COMPACT_ATOMS: atom_id res chain seq x y z
N ALA A 1 8.90 6.01 25.29
CA ALA A 1 9.30 5.91 23.87
C ALA A 1 8.85 7.17 23.16
N ALA A 2 9.73 7.89 22.45
CA ALA A 2 9.27 8.96 21.57
C ALA A 2 8.31 8.34 20.53
N MET A 3 7.15 8.94 20.31
CA MET A 3 6.26 8.50 19.24
C MET A 3 7.02 8.63 17.92
N ALA A 4 7.24 7.50 17.23
CA ALA A 4 7.82 7.51 15.90
C ALA A 4 7.01 8.46 15.01
N THR A 5 7.69 9.28 14.20
CA THR A 5 7.03 10.20 13.29
C THR A 5 6.16 9.44 12.29
N PHE A 6 5.18 10.10 11.68
CA PHE A 6 4.31 9.50 10.67
C PHE A 6 5.13 8.79 9.59
N GLU A 7 6.20 9.43 9.11
CA GLU A 7 7.08 8.91 8.07
C GLU A 7 7.76 7.61 8.50
N LYS A 8 8.20 7.54 9.77
CA LYS A 8 8.84 6.33 10.31
C LYS A 8 7.83 5.20 10.52
N GLN A 9 6.61 5.53 10.94
CA GLN A 9 5.53 4.56 11.03
C GLN A 9 5.15 4.01 9.65
N THR A 10 5.01 4.88 8.65
CA THR A 10 4.76 4.47 7.25
C THR A 10 5.87 3.55 6.75
N GLU A 11 7.14 3.88 7.00
CA GLU A 11 8.27 3.01 6.64
C GLU A 11 8.16 1.62 7.29
N CYS A 12 7.87 1.55 8.59
CA CYS A 12 7.68 0.28 9.29
C CYS A 12 6.52 -0.55 8.72
N VAL A 13 5.36 0.08 8.46
CA VAL A 13 4.18 -0.59 7.90
C VAL A 13 4.48 -1.13 6.50
N VAL A 14 5.08 -0.32 5.62
CA VAL A 14 5.37 -0.73 4.25
C VAL A 14 6.43 -1.82 4.20
N ASN A 15 7.47 -1.74 5.03
CA ASN A 15 8.47 -2.81 5.12
C ASN A 15 7.86 -4.12 5.62
N ALA A 16 6.96 -4.07 6.60
CA ALA A 16 6.25 -5.26 7.07
C ALA A 16 5.37 -5.87 5.97
N LEU A 17 4.66 -5.04 5.19
CA LEU A 17 3.90 -5.50 4.02
C LEU A 17 4.80 -6.16 2.96
N PHE A 18 5.97 -5.58 2.71
CA PHE A 18 6.90 -6.10 1.71
C PHE A 18 7.53 -7.43 2.14
N LEU A 19 7.88 -7.58 3.42
CA LEU A 19 8.36 -8.83 3.99
C LEU A 19 7.30 -9.93 3.94
N ASP A 20 6.05 -9.59 4.23
CA ASP A 20 4.90 -10.50 4.11
C ASP A 20 4.69 -10.98 2.67
N LEU A 21 4.86 -10.10 1.68
CA LEU A 21 4.82 -10.48 0.25
C LEU A 21 6.01 -11.35 -0.18
N LEU A 22 7.19 -11.15 0.40
CA LEU A 22 8.39 -11.96 0.14
C LEU A 22 8.34 -13.34 0.81
N GLY A 23 7.69 -13.44 1.97
CA GLY A 23 7.58 -14.68 2.75
C GLY A 23 6.48 -15.64 2.28
N ASP A 24 5.62 -15.23 1.36
CA ASP A 24 4.50 -16.03 0.84
C ASP A 24 4.93 -17.23 -0.04
N ASP A 25 6.23 -17.44 -0.28
CA ASP A 25 6.75 -18.63 -0.98
C ASP A 25 6.84 -19.88 -0.06
N GLU A 26 6.64 -19.75 1.26
CA GLU A 26 6.71 -20.87 2.21
C GLU A 26 5.78 -20.74 3.44
N SER A 27 4.51 -20.35 3.26
CA SER A 27 3.57 -20.27 4.41
C SER A 27 2.58 -21.43 4.45
N ASP A 28 3.11 -22.61 4.79
CA ASP A 28 2.37 -23.62 5.55
C ASP A 28 2.69 -23.43 7.03
N CYS A 29 2.14 -22.37 7.65
CA CYS A 29 2.32 -22.10 9.08
C CYS A 29 1.02 -21.60 9.73
N ARG A 30 0.21 -22.59 10.12
CA ARG A 30 -0.61 -22.66 11.34
C ARG A 30 -0.78 -21.33 12.09
N ASN A 31 -1.92 -20.70 11.88
CA ASN A 31 -2.48 -19.75 12.85
C ASN A 31 -2.84 -20.53 14.12
N LEU A 32 -2.01 -20.42 15.16
CA LEU A 32 -2.45 -20.68 16.52
C LEU A 32 -3.01 -19.36 17.06
N GLU A 33 -4.33 -19.33 17.18
CA GLU A 33 -5.07 -18.34 17.96
C GLU A 33 -4.39 -18.18 19.33
N THR A 34 -4.03 -16.93 19.66
CA THR A 34 -3.71 -16.58 21.04
C THR A 34 -4.75 -15.59 21.50
N ASP A 35 -5.70 -16.14 22.24
CA ASP A 35 -6.72 -15.42 22.99
C ASP A 35 -6.00 -14.60 24.07
N SER A 36 -5.85 -13.30 23.85
CA SER A 36 -5.40 -12.36 24.87
C SER A 36 -6.39 -11.20 24.90
N GLU A 37 -7.46 -11.40 25.66
CA GLU A 37 -8.28 -10.34 26.23
C GLU A 37 -7.44 -9.53 27.23
N GLY A 38 -6.53 -8.72 26.69
CA GLY A 38 -5.74 -7.72 27.41
C GLY A 38 -5.83 -6.39 26.67
N ASP A 39 -5.77 -5.27 27.40
CA ASP A 39 -5.89 -3.88 26.92
C ASP A 39 -4.74 -3.45 25.94
N GLU A 40 -4.53 -4.22 24.87
CA GLU A 40 -3.45 -4.08 23.87
C GLU A 40 -3.89 -3.30 22.61
N LEU A 41 -5.13 -2.78 22.60
CA LEU A 41 -5.75 -2.10 21.46
C LEU A 41 -5.22 -0.68 21.14
N LYS A 42 -4.10 -0.26 21.74
CA LYS A 42 -3.56 1.12 21.62
C LYS A 42 -2.11 1.22 21.13
N THR A 43 -1.40 0.11 20.94
CA THR A 43 0.01 0.13 20.57
C THR A 43 0.18 -0.03 19.06
N PHE A 44 1.13 0.71 18.48
CA PHE A 44 1.49 0.60 17.06
C PHE A 44 2.10 -0.77 16.77
N ASP A 45 1.45 -1.54 15.88
CA ASP A 45 1.92 -2.82 15.38
C ASP A 45 1.95 -2.79 13.84
N ALA A 46 3.16 -2.73 13.29
CA ALA A 46 3.37 -2.61 11.86
C ALA A 46 2.87 -3.82 11.06
N VAL A 47 2.93 -5.04 11.62
CA VAL A 47 2.52 -6.27 10.94
C VAL A 47 1.00 -6.34 10.82
N VAL A 48 0.28 -6.01 11.89
CA VAL A 48 -1.18 -5.96 11.88
C VAL A 48 -1.70 -4.89 10.92
N ILE A 49 -1.06 -3.70 10.92
CA ILE A 49 -1.43 -2.60 10.02
C ILE A 49 -1.10 -2.95 8.57
N ALA A 50 0.04 -3.61 8.31
CA ALA A 50 0.40 -4.10 6.98
C ALA A 50 -0.60 -5.13 6.46
N SER A 51 -1.00 -6.10 7.29
CA SER A 51 -2.03 -7.09 6.94
C SER A 51 -3.35 -6.40 6.57
N ARG A 52 -3.73 -5.36 7.31
CA ARG A 52 -4.92 -4.57 6.99
C ARG A 52 -4.79 -3.80 5.67
N LEU A 53 -3.62 -3.23 5.40
CA LEU A 53 -3.34 -2.55 4.13
C LEU A 53 -3.39 -3.55 2.95
N ARG A 54 -2.89 -4.78 3.13
CA ARG A 54 -3.06 -5.89 2.16
C ARG A 54 -4.54 -6.16 1.90
N GLN A 55 -5.33 -6.34 2.96
CA GLN A 55 -6.79 -6.56 2.83
C GLN A 55 -7.51 -5.42 2.11
N MET A 56 -7.11 -4.17 2.34
CA MET A 56 -7.63 -3.02 1.60
C MET A 56 -7.29 -3.11 0.10
N GLY A 57 -6.09 -3.57 -0.23
CA GLY A 57 -5.69 -3.88 -1.62
C GLY A 57 -6.53 -4.99 -2.24
N ASP A 58 -6.79 -6.07 -1.49
CA ASP A 58 -7.62 -7.19 -1.94
C ASP A 58 -9.08 -6.80 -2.17
N GLN A 59 -9.62 -5.87 -1.36
CA GLN A 59 -10.96 -5.30 -1.54
C GLN A 59 -11.08 -4.39 -2.76
N CYS A 60 -9.96 -3.85 -3.27
CA CYS A 60 -9.99 -3.06 -4.49
C CYS A 60 -10.33 -3.98 -5.66
N ASN A 61 -11.43 -3.69 -6.37
CA ASN A 61 -11.94 -4.54 -7.44
C ASN A 61 -11.43 -4.16 -8.84
N MET A 62 -10.49 -3.22 -8.94
CA MET A 62 -9.90 -2.83 -10.23
C MET A 62 -9.16 -3.99 -10.89
N ASP A 63 -9.41 -4.20 -12.16
CA ASP A 63 -8.64 -5.16 -12.97
C ASP A 63 -7.57 -4.40 -13.75
N PHE A 64 -6.34 -4.37 -13.24
CA PHE A 64 -5.24 -3.59 -13.86
C PHE A 64 -4.87 -4.07 -15.26
N GLU A 65 -5.17 -5.33 -15.61
CA GLU A 65 -4.98 -5.83 -16.99
C GLU A 65 -5.99 -5.21 -17.97
N ARG A 66 -7.14 -4.77 -17.46
CA ARG A 66 -8.24 -4.20 -18.26
C ARG A 66 -8.36 -2.68 -18.13
N VAL A 67 -7.74 -2.09 -17.11
CA VAL A 67 -7.73 -0.64 -16.93
C VAL A 67 -6.80 -0.02 -17.97
N SER A 68 -7.40 0.67 -18.95
CA SER A 68 -6.67 1.55 -19.85
C SER A 68 -6.35 2.85 -19.12
N SER A 69 -5.13 2.94 -18.57
CA SER A 69 -4.59 4.17 -17.98
C SER A 69 -3.19 4.38 -18.54
N GLU A 70 -2.93 5.55 -19.12
CA GLU A 70 -1.62 5.94 -19.66
C GLU A 70 -0.54 5.88 -18.56
N ALA A 71 -0.86 6.36 -17.36
CA ALA A 71 0.06 6.28 -16.21
C ALA A 71 0.34 4.83 -15.78
N LEU A 72 -0.66 3.93 -15.87
CA LEU A 72 -0.44 2.50 -15.62
C LEU A 72 0.42 1.89 -16.74
N ALA A 73 0.15 2.24 -18.00
CA ALA A 73 0.95 1.81 -19.13
C ALA A 73 2.40 2.27 -19.00
N GLU A 74 2.68 3.49 -18.52
CA GLU A 74 4.04 3.96 -18.27
C GLU A 74 4.75 3.24 -17.11
N VAL A 75 4.01 2.81 -16.08
CA VAL A 75 4.56 1.94 -15.03
C VAL A 75 4.95 0.59 -15.62
N LEU A 76 4.14 0.02 -16.51
CA LEU A 76 4.37 -1.27 -17.15
C LEU A 76 5.36 -1.19 -18.34
N GLU A 77 5.43 -0.08 -19.08
CA GLU A 77 6.39 0.13 -20.16
C GLU A 77 7.78 0.45 -19.62
N GLY A 78 7.86 1.06 -18.43
CA GLY A 78 9.10 1.16 -17.66
C GLY A 78 9.75 -0.22 -17.40
N GLU A 79 8.97 -1.31 -17.44
CA GLU A 79 9.45 -2.70 -17.35
C GLU A 79 10.27 -3.11 -18.59
N VAL A 80 9.99 -2.55 -19.77
CA VAL A 80 10.55 -3.03 -21.04
C VAL A 80 11.88 -2.36 -21.37
N LYS A 81 12.15 -1.15 -20.84
CA LYS A 81 13.19 -0.28 -21.42
C LYS A 81 14.49 -0.09 -20.62
N HIS A 82 14.63 -0.50 -19.36
CA HIS A 82 15.92 -0.33 -18.67
C HIS A 82 16.13 -1.21 -17.42
N THR A 83 17.16 -2.08 -17.44
CA THR A 83 17.57 -3.02 -16.36
C THR A 83 18.31 -2.34 -15.19
N LEU A 84 18.00 -1.08 -14.90
CA LEU A 84 18.63 -0.33 -13.80
C LEU A 84 17.56 0.57 -13.18
N SER A 85 17.25 0.33 -11.90
CA SER A 85 16.37 1.14 -11.04
C SER A 85 16.19 2.58 -11.55
N CYS A 86 15.12 2.83 -12.31
CA CYS A 86 14.83 4.14 -12.87
C CYS A 86 14.01 4.94 -11.86
N PRO A 87 14.43 6.17 -11.48
CA PRO A 87 13.61 7.09 -10.69
C PRO A 87 12.20 7.29 -11.29
N ALA A 88 12.08 7.17 -12.61
CA ALA A 88 10.84 7.28 -13.36
C ALA A 88 9.79 6.24 -12.94
N LEU A 89 10.16 4.98 -12.66
CA LEU A 89 9.17 3.96 -12.30
C LEU A 89 8.50 4.27 -10.95
N MET A 90 9.26 4.88 -10.03
CA MET A 90 8.73 5.37 -8.75
C MET A 90 7.79 6.56 -8.92
N GLU A 91 8.11 7.49 -9.83
CA GLU A 91 7.27 8.65 -10.12
C GLU A 91 5.98 8.23 -10.84
N ASN A 92 6.09 7.33 -11.81
CA ASN A 92 4.97 6.74 -12.53
C ASN A 92 4.04 5.97 -11.58
N PHE A 93 4.59 5.26 -10.58
CA PHE A 93 3.78 4.59 -9.57
C PHE A 93 2.88 5.57 -8.83
N GLY A 94 3.44 6.67 -8.31
CA GLY A 94 2.66 7.68 -7.60
C GLY A 94 1.58 8.33 -8.47
N ALA A 95 1.92 8.64 -9.73
CA ALA A 95 0.99 9.22 -10.70
C ALA A 95 -0.14 8.26 -11.08
N ALA A 96 0.20 6.97 -11.30
CA ALA A 96 -0.77 5.92 -11.58
C ALA A 96 -1.73 5.74 -10.42
N VAL A 97 -1.22 5.65 -9.18
CA VAL A 97 -2.07 5.56 -7.99
C VAL A 97 -3.02 6.74 -7.89
N ASP A 98 -2.55 7.99 -8.00
CA ASP A 98 -3.42 9.18 -7.90
C ASP A 98 -4.54 9.15 -8.95
N SER A 99 -4.18 8.92 -10.22
CA SER A 99 -5.11 8.85 -11.35
C SER A 99 -6.16 7.75 -11.17
N LEU A 100 -5.71 6.53 -10.82
CA LEU A 100 -6.59 5.39 -10.59
C LEU A 100 -7.52 5.62 -9.38
N SER A 101 -7.00 6.22 -8.31
CA SER A 101 -7.76 6.48 -7.09
C SER A 101 -8.88 7.49 -7.32
N ARG A 102 -8.61 8.56 -8.07
CA ARG A 102 -9.64 9.52 -8.51
C ARG A 102 -10.70 8.82 -9.36
N SER A 103 -10.26 8.11 -10.40
CA SER A 103 -11.14 7.36 -11.30
C SER A 103 -12.01 6.33 -10.58
N TRP A 104 -11.52 5.72 -9.49
CA TRP A 104 -12.32 4.81 -8.68
C TRP A 104 -13.31 5.52 -7.80
N SER A 105 -12.87 6.58 -7.11
CA SER A 105 -13.70 7.38 -6.22
C SER A 105 -14.85 8.01 -6.99
N ASP A 106 -14.61 8.52 -8.19
CA ASP A 106 -15.63 9.08 -9.08
C ASP A 106 -16.73 8.05 -9.46
N ARG A 107 -16.36 6.76 -9.54
CA ARG A 107 -17.29 5.66 -9.83
C ARG A 107 -17.94 5.06 -8.59
N ASN A 108 -17.42 5.36 -7.41
CA ASN A 108 -17.86 4.82 -6.13
C ASN A 108 -18.09 5.98 -5.15
N PRO A 109 -19.27 6.62 -5.16
CA PRO A 109 -19.53 7.86 -4.42
C PRO A 109 -19.36 7.74 -2.90
N GLU A 110 -19.44 6.53 -2.36
CA GLU A 110 -19.23 6.24 -0.93
C GLU A 110 -17.75 6.11 -0.55
N LEU A 111 -16.87 5.98 -1.54
CA LEU A 111 -15.44 5.77 -1.37
C LEU A 111 -14.70 7.10 -1.54
N VAL A 112 -14.30 7.69 -0.43
CA VAL A 112 -13.45 8.89 -0.43
C VAL A 112 -12.08 8.62 -1.05
N TYR A 113 -11.50 9.66 -1.66
CA TYR A 113 -10.22 9.60 -2.37
C TYR A 113 -9.10 8.97 -1.55
N GLU A 114 -8.97 9.32 -0.26
CA GLU A 114 -7.86 8.85 0.58
C GLU A 114 -7.95 7.34 0.86
N ARG A 115 -9.17 6.82 1.02
CA ARG A 115 -9.40 5.38 1.16
C ARG A 115 -9.16 4.67 -0.17
N ALA A 116 -9.63 5.25 -1.28
CA ALA A 116 -9.32 4.75 -2.63
C ALA A 116 -7.81 4.68 -2.86
N PHE A 117 -7.08 5.72 -2.46
CA PHE A 117 -5.62 5.81 -2.58
C PHE A 117 -4.91 4.68 -1.86
N LEU A 118 -5.24 4.41 -0.61
CA LEU A 118 -4.61 3.33 0.17
C LEU A 118 -4.89 1.95 -0.45
N CYS A 119 -6.14 1.70 -0.84
CA CYS A 119 -6.56 0.49 -1.52
C CYS A 119 -5.85 0.28 -2.86
N VAL A 120 -5.84 1.29 -3.74
CA VAL A 120 -5.20 1.24 -5.06
C VAL A 120 -3.69 1.10 -4.92
N SER A 121 -3.06 1.82 -3.99
CA SER A 121 -1.62 1.72 -3.75
C SER A 121 -1.22 0.30 -3.34
N ALA A 122 -1.94 -0.30 -2.39
CA ALA A 122 -1.69 -1.66 -1.94
C ALA A 122 -1.90 -2.66 -3.08
N LYS A 123 -3.03 -2.55 -3.80
CA LYS A 123 -3.33 -3.44 -4.92
C LYS A 123 -2.28 -3.33 -6.04
N LEU A 124 -1.90 -2.12 -6.43
CA LEU A 124 -0.93 -1.90 -7.50
C LEU A 124 0.45 -2.43 -7.10
N LEU A 125 0.88 -2.21 -5.85
CA LEU A 125 2.12 -2.78 -5.35
C LEU A 125 2.10 -4.32 -5.41
N MET A 126 1.02 -4.96 -4.96
CA MET A 126 0.86 -6.42 -5.02
C MET A 126 0.83 -6.95 -6.46
N TYR A 127 0.20 -6.22 -7.37
CA TYR A 127 0.16 -6.56 -8.78
C TYR A 127 1.57 -6.51 -9.40
N LEU A 128 2.30 -5.41 -9.17
CA LEU A 128 3.68 -5.27 -9.64
C LEU A 128 4.60 -6.32 -9.00
N PHE A 129 4.39 -6.66 -7.73
CA PHE A 129 5.19 -7.68 -7.05
C PHE A 129 4.99 -9.06 -7.69
N LYS A 130 3.77 -9.38 -8.15
CA LYS A 130 3.48 -10.62 -8.89
C LYS A 130 4.03 -10.62 -10.30
N LYS A 131 4.10 -9.46 -10.97
CA LYS A 131 4.52 -9.33 -12.36
C LYS A 131 6.04 -9.19 -12.51
N VAL A 132 6.65 -8.37 -11.67
CA VAL A 132 8.05 -7.94 -11.78
C VAL A 132 8.69 -7.79 -10.39
N PRO A 133 8.74 -8.86 -9.57
CA PRO A 133 9.21 -8.78 -8.18
C PRO A 133 10.60 -8.16 -8.05
N ALA A 134 11.47 -8.36 -9.04
CA ALA A 134 12.83 -7.82 -9.08
C ALA A 134 12.92 -6.28 -9.14
N MET A 135 11.86 -5.60 -9.58
CA MET A 135 11.83 -4.14 -9.73
C MET A 135 11.01 -3.43 -8.65
N VAL A 136 10.18 -4.16 -7.89
CA VAL A 136 9.35 -3.54 -6.87
C VAL A 136 10.19 -3.24 -5.64
N HIS A 137 10.09 -2.00 -5.14
CA HIS A 137 10.79 -1.58 -3.94
C HIS A 137 9.82 -0.92 -2.95
N PRO A 138 9.96 -1.14 -1.63
CA PRO A 138 9.09 -0.54 -0.62
C PRO A 138 9.07 1.00 -0.67
N SER A 139 10.14 1.63 -1.19
CA SER A 139 10.21 3.09 -1.36
C SER A 139 9.10 3.66 -2.24
N TYR A 140 8.51 2.88 -3.15
CA TYR A 140 7.42 3.36 -4.02
C TYR A 140 6.19 3.73 -3.20
N LEU A 141 5.76 2.81 -2.34
CA LEU A 141 4.61 3.02 -1.47
C LEU A 141 4.91 4.01 -0.34
N ILE A 142 6.12 3.97 0.25
CA ILE A 142 6.55 4.94 1.28
C ILE A 142 6.48 6.36 0.74
N ARG A 143 7.04 6.61 -0.46
CA ARG A 143 7.05 7.95 -1.06
C ARG A 143 5.66 8.39 -1.49
N ALA A 144 4.86 7.50 -2.06
CA ALA A 144 3.49 7.79 -2.45
C ALA A 144 2.63 8.25 -1.26
N ILE A 145 2.71 7.54 -0.13
CA ILE A 145 1.93 7.88 1.07
C ILE A 145 2.49 9.14 1.75
N ASN A 146 3.80 9.19 2.01
CA ASN A 146 4.41 10.33 2.71
C ASN A 146 4.33 11.62 1.88
N GLY A 147 4.31 11.52 0.54
CA GLY A 147 4.18 12.65 -0.37
C GLY A 147 2.75 13.16 -0.54
N ASN A 148 1.72 12.41 -0.11
CA ASN A 148 0.33 12.81 -0.25
C ASN A 148 -0.21 13.38 1.08
N SER A 149 -0.26 14.71 1.17
CA SER A 149 -0.73 15.40 2.39
C SER A 149 -2.21 15.12 2.71
N GLN A 150 -3.06 14.88 1.71
CA GLN A 150 -4.47 14.56 1.94
C GLN A 150 -4.60 13.21 2.65
N VAL A 151 -3.88 12.19 2.13
CA VAL A 151 -3.84 10.85 2.71
C VAL A 151 -3.23 10.88 4.11
N ARG A 152 -2.12 11.61 4.30
CA ARG A 152 -1.52 11.80 5.64
C ARG A 152 -2.53 12.39 6.62
N ASN A 153 -3.16 13.51 6.27
CA ASN A 153 -4.13 14.19 7.12
C ASN A 153 -5.32 13.29 7.44
N TYR A 154 -5.79 12.51 6.45
CA TYR A 154 -6.83 11.52 6.65
C TYR A 154 -6.41 10.48 7.68
N ILE A 155 -5.23 9.88 7.56
CA ILE A 155 -4.73 8.88 8.51
C ILE A 155 -4.61 9.47 9.91
N GLU A 156 -4.00 10.66 10.04
CA GLU A 156 -3.83 11.35 11.33
C GLU A 156 -5.19 11.70 11.96
N ALA A 157 -6.15 12.21 11.18
CA ALA A 157 -7.51 12.52 11.64
C ALA A 157 -8.27 11.29 12.14
N HIS A 158 -7.99 10.10 11.58
CA HIS A 158 -8.58 8.84 12.02
C HIS A 158 -7.84 8.20 13.19
N GLY A 159 -6.85 8.89 13.79
CA GLY A 159 -6.08 8.42 14.95
C GLY A 159 -4.75 7.75 14.59
N GLY A 160 -4.20 8.10 13.43
CA GLY A 160 -2.93 7.59 12.92
C GLY A 160 -3.01 6.16 12.41
N TRP A 161 -1.85 5.60 12.07
CA TRP A 161 -1.72 4.22 11.59
C TRP A 161 -2.31 3.19 12.57
N VAL A 162 -2.22 3.45 13.87
CA VAL A 162 -2.73 2.55 14.94
C VAL A 162 -4.24 2.28 14.81
N ARG A 163 -5.03 3.30 14.44
CA ARG A 163 -6.49 3.16 14.33
C ARG A 163 -6.96 2.66 12.97
N MET A 164 -6.06 2.60 11.99
CA MET A 164 -6.35 1.98 10.69
C MET A 164 -6.60 0.46 10.81
N ARG A 165 -6.29 -0.17 11.96
CA ARG A 165 -6.60 -1.58 12.27
C ARG A 165 -8.11 -1.91 12.24
N ARG A 166 -9.00 -0.94 12.45
CA ARG A 166 -10.45 -1.17 12.55
C ARG A 166 -11.17 -1.21 11.21
#